data_AF-A0A7S6MRV2-F1
#
_entry.id   AF-A0A7S6MRV2-F1
#
_cell.length_a   1.000
_cell.length_b   1.000
_cell.length_c   1.000
_cell.angle_alpha   90.00
_cell.angle_beta   90.00
_cell.angle_gamma   90.00
#
_symmetry.space_group_name_H-M   'P 1'
#
loop_
_entity.id
_entity.type
_entity.pdbx_description
1 polymer ?
#
loop_
_entity_poly.entity_id
_entity_poly.type
_entity_poly.pdbx_seq_one_letter_code
_entity_poly.pdbx_strand_id
1 'polypeptide(L)'
;MNSAVTETDPTAGNKTDKYKSRRRIAREFALQGIYQWQVAGGTASFIEQQLRESDEFKHVDDKHFAHVLQGVLQHAEELGKTIQPHLDRALNELSPVESAVLLLSTFELIHHPEIPYRAIINEAIELTRTYGGSDGYKYVNGVLDKLAVQLRPVEAAMPRQVKHRL
;
A
#
# COMPACT_ATOMS: atom_id res chain seq x y z
N MET A 1 21.42 9.62 53.08
CA MET A 1 21.44 8.61 52.00
C MET A 1 20.03 8.57 51.41
N ASN A 2 19.74 9.45 50.45
CA ASN A 2 18.44 9.48 49.78
C ASN A 2 18.64 8.95 48.36
N SER A 3 18.31 7.68 48.15
CA SER A 3 18.28 7.08 46.82
C SER A 3 16.90 7.32 46.23
N ALA A 4 16.83 8.22 45.25
CA ALA A 4 15.67 8.43 44.41
C ALA A 4 15.46 7.18 43.53
N VAL A 5 14.33 6.52 43.70
CA VAL A 5 13.82 5.50 42.79
C VAL A 5 13.29 6.23 41.57
N THR A 6 13.91 6.02 40.42
CA THR A 6 13.43 6.52 39.13
C THR A 6 12.30 5.61 38.64
N GLU A 7 11.09 6.16 38.60
CA GLU A 7 9.96 5.57 37.89
C GLU A 7 10.30 5.50 36.40
N THR A 8 10.22 4.31 35.82
CA THR A 8 10.33 4.11 34.37
C THR A 8 8.92 4.17 33.77
N ASP A 9 8.69 5.19 32.96
CA ASP A 9 7.44 5.41 32.21
C ASP A 9 7.24 4.27 31.16
N PRO A 10 6.11 3.53 31.19
CA PRO A 10 5.90 2.37 30.33
C PRO A 10 5.42 2.72 28.90
N THR A 11 5.38 3.99 28.51
CA THR A 11 4.75 4.42 27.25
C THR A 11 5.65 4.39 25.99
N ALA A 12 6.85 3.82 26.07
CA ALA A 12 7.76 3.69 24.92
C ALA A 12 7.40 2.51 23.98
N GLY A 13 6.12 2.34 23.64
CA GLY A 13 5.74 1.51 22.50
C GLY A 13 6.35 2.09 21.21
N ASN A 14 7.21 1.31 20.56
CA ASN A 14 8.07 1.72 19.45
C ASN A 14 7.31 2.54 18.38
N LYS A 15 7.55 3.86 18.34
CA LYS A 15 6.87 4.80 17.42
C LYS A 15 6.90 4.32 15.98
N THR A 16 7.98 3.64 15.57
CA THR A 16 8.16 3.12 14.21
C THR A 16 7.16 2.02 13.83
N ASP A 17 6.80 1.13 14.75
CA ASP A 17 5.80 0.08 14.50
C ASP A 17 4.37 0.65 14.50
N LYS A 18 4.12 1.68 15.30
CA LYS A 18 2.87 2.46 15.24
C LYS A 18 2.71 3.11 13.87
N TYR A 19 3.74 3.76 13.31
CA TYR A 19 3.66 4.36 11.96
C TYR A 19 3.46 3.32 10.85
N LYS A 20 4.11 2.16 10.94
CA LYS A 20 3.86 1.05 10.00
C LYS A 20 2.41 0.58 10.04
N SER A 21 1.85 0.41 11.24
CA SER A 21 0.44 0.07 11.43
C SER A 21 -0.49 1.14 10.84
N ARG A 22 -0.24 2.43 11.08
CA ARG A 22 -1.04 3.52 10.50
C ARG A 22 -0.97 3.60 8.97
N ARG A 23 0.20 3.35 8.38
CA ARG A 23 0.36 3.29 6.91
C ARG A 23 -0.31 2.06 6.30
N ARG A 24 -0.27 0.92 6.99
CA ARG A 24 -1.01 -0.28 6.59
C ARG A 24 -2.51 0.02 6.53
N ILE A 25 -3.07 0.60 7.59
CA ILE A 25 -4.48 1.02 7.62
C ILE A 25 -4.75 2.05 6.51
N ALA A 26 -3.84 2.99 6.25
CA ALA A 26 -3.97 3.92 5.13
C ALA A 26 -4.08 3.22 3.77
N ARG A 27 -3.31 2.16 3.52
CA ARG A 27 -3.43 1.36 2.29
C ARG A 27 -4.74 0.59 2.21
N GLU A 28 -5.23 0.07 3.34
CA GLU A 28 -6.53 -0.60 3.40
C GLU A 28 -7.67 0.36 2.99
N PHE A 29 -7.67 1.59 3.53
CA PHE A 29 -8.63 2.62 3.13
C PHE A 29 -8.43 3.08 1.68
N ALA A 30 -7.19 3.23 1.21
CA ALA A 30 -6.93 3.59 -0.18
C ALA A 30 -7.44 2.51 -1.13
N LEU A 31 -7.24 1.23 -0.81
CA LEU A 31 -7.78 0.10 -1.56
C LEU A 31 -9.32 0.16 -1.63
N GLN A 32 -10.00 0.40 -0.50
CA GLN A 32 -11.46 0.54 -0.47
C GLN A 32 -11.93 1.69 -1.37
N GLY A 33 -11.23 2.83 -1.33
CA GLY A 33 -11.56 3.99 -2.17
C GLY A 33 -11.35 3.74 -3.67
N ILE A 34 -10.25 3.08 -4.05
CA ILE A 34 -9.98 2.70 -5.44
C ILE A 34 -11.01 1.69 -5.93
N TYR A 35 -11.34 0.69 -5.11
CA TYR A 35 -12.39 -0.28 -5.42
C TYR A 35 -13.74 0.41 -5.65
N GLN A 36 -14.14 1.31 -4.73
CA GLN A 36 -15.38 2.08 -4.87
C GLN A 36 -15.39 2.88 -6.17
N TRP A 37 -14.28 3.57 -6.49
CA TRP A 37 -14.13 4.32 -7.73
C TRP A 37 -14.28 3.43 -8.97
N GLN A 38 -13.69 2.23 -8.97
CA GLN A 38 -13.79 1.31 -10.10
C GLN A 38 -15.21 0.77 -10.31
N VAL A 39 -15.92 0.47 -9.24
CA VAL A 39 -17.25 -0.18 -9.30
C VAL A 39 -18.39 0.82 -9.45
N ALA A 40 -18.31 1.95 -8.75
CA ALA A 40 -19.39 2.94 -8.66
C ALA A 40 -19.03 4.31 -9.25
N GLY A 41 -17.76 4.55 -9.59
CA GLY A 41 -17.29 5.86 -10.02
C GLY A 41 -17.22 6.88 -8.89
N GLY A 42 -17.35 8.16 -9.24
CA GLY A 42 -17.29 9.28 -8.31
C GLY A 42 -15.94 10.00 -8.33
N THR A 43 -15.90 11.15 -7.65
CA THR A 43 -14.69 11.97 -7.53
C THR A 43 -13.87 11.53 -6.31
N ALA A 44 -12.54 11.65 -6.37
CA ALA A 44 -11.65 11.35 -5.25
C ALA A 44 -12.07 12.05 -3.95
N SER A 45 -12.43 13.34 -4.02
CA SER A 45 -12.87 14.13 -2.87
C SER A 45 -14.12 13.57 -2.18
N PHE A 46 -15.10 13.11 -2.96
CA PHE A 46 -16.32 12.51 -2.43
C PHE A 46 -16.03 11.19 -1.72
N ILE A 47 -15.22 10.33 -2.35
CA ILE A 47 -14.82 9.03 -1.77
C ILE A 47 -14.01 9.24 -0.50
N GLU A 48 -13.07 10.18 -0.50
CA GLU A 48 -12.29 10.54 0.70
C GLU A 48 -13.18 11.00 1.85
N GLN A 49 -14.14 11.88 1.58
CA GLN A 49 -15.04 12.38 2.60
C GLN A 49 -15.80 11.22 3.24
N GLN A 50 -16.37 10.32 2.43
CA GLN A 50 -17.10 9.16 2.93
C GLN A 50 -16.22 8.23 3.77
N LEU A 51 -15.00 7.92 3.30
CA LEU A 51 -14.08 7.03 4.02
C LEU A 51 -13.62 7.62 5.37
N ARG A 52 -13.51 8.94 5.46
CA ARG A 52 -13.15 9.66 6.70
C ARG A 52 -14.23 9.60 7.78
N GLU A 53 -15.48 9.26 7.44
CA GLU A 53 -16.58 9.12 8.40
C GLU A 53 -16.47 7.83 9.23
N SER A 54 -15.61 6.88 8.85
CA SER A 54 -15.37 5.64 9.61
C SER A 54 -14.61 5.91 10.92
N ASP A 55 -15.07 5.30 12.02
CA ASP A 55 -14.40 5.35 13.33
C ASP A 55 -12.97 4.81 13.30
N GLU A 56 -12.66 3.92 12.37
CA GLU A 56 -11.32 3.34 12.20
C GLU A 56 -10.33 4.35 11.58
N PHE A 57 -10.85 5.37 10.87
CA PHE A 57 -10.03 6.35 10.17
C PHE A 57 -9.14 7.18 11.10
N LYS A 58 -9.48 7.30 12.41
CA LYS A 58 -8.63 7.95 13.42
C LYS A 58 -7.22 7.34 13.54
N HIS A 59 -7.07 6.10 13.10
CA HIS A 59 -5.80 5.37 13.09
C HIS A 59 -5.04 5.44 11.77
N VAL A 60 -5.58 6.12 10.74
CA VAL A 60 -4.97 6.22 9.41
C VAL A 60 -3.84 7.24 9.38
N ASP A 61 -2.74 6.93 8.67
CA ASP A 61 -1.83 7.96 8.19
C ASP A 61 -2.53 8.77 7.09
N ASP A 62 -3.26 9.80 7.49
CA ASP A 62 -4.16 10.59 6.64
C ASP A 62 -3.44 11.17 5.40
N LYS A 63 -2.23 11.71 5.60
CA LYS A 63 -1.43 12.27 4.51
C LYS A 63 -1.09 11.22 3.48
N HIS A 64 -0.69 10.03 3.93
CA HIS A 64 -0.35 8.94 3.03
C HIS A 64 -1.60 8.40 2.31
N PHE A 65 -2.71 8.22 3.03
CA PHE A 65 -3.98 7.80 2.45
C PHE A 65 -4.44 8.75 1.33
N ALA A 66 -4.55 10.05 1.62
CA ALA A 66 -5.02 11.03 0.66
C ALA A 66 -4.09 11.10 -0.57
N HIS A 67 -2.78 11.09 -0.33
CA HIS A 67 -1.80 11.13 -1.42
C HIS A 67 -1.90 9.91 -2.34
N VAL A 68 -2.00 8.70 -1.78
CA VAL A 68 -2.13 7.46 -2.56
C VAL A 68 -3.45 7.42 -3.31
N LEU A 69 -4.58 7.68 -2.64
CA LEU A 69 -5.90 7.60 -3.28
C LEU A 69 -6.03 8.63 -4.42
N GLN A 70 -5.70 9.90 -4.16
CA GLN A 70 -5.77 10.95 -5.18
C GLN A 70 -4.82 10.66 -6.34
N GLY A 71 -3.57 10.28 -6.02
CA GLY A 71 -2.57 9.96 -7.01
C GLY A 71 -2.98 8.80 -7.91
N VAL A 72 -3.52 7.72 -7.35
CA VAL A 72 -4.01 6.59 -8.15
C VAL A 72 -5.15 7.01 -9.07
N LEU A 73 -6.16 7.72 -8.56
CA LEU A 73 -7.31 8.14 -9.37
C LEU A 73 -6.90 9.13 -10.46
N GLN A 74 -5.97 10.03 -10.18
CA GLN A 74 -5.45 11.00 -11.15
C GLN A 74 -4.61 10.34 -12.25
N HIS A 75 -3.79 9.34 -11.90
CA HIS A 75 -2.85 8.68 -12.81
C HIS A 75 -3.33 7.31 -13.31
N ALA A 76 -4.60 6.95 -13.11
CA ALA A 76 -5.10 5.60 -13.36
C ALA A 76 -4.82 5.09 -14.78
N GLU A 77 -4.92 5.95 -15.80
CA GLU A 77 -4.64 5.58 -17.19
C GLU A 77 -3.14 5.29 -17.42
N GLU A 78 -2.26 6.13 -16.87
CA GLU A 78 -0.80 5.99 -16.99
C GLU A 78 -0.30 4.76 -16.22
N LEU A 79 -0.84 4.55 -15.01
CA LEU A 79 -0.60 3.36 -14.20
C LEU A 79 -1.06 2.11 -14.96
N GLY A 80 -2.27 2.13 -15.54
CA GLY A 80 -2.78 1.03 -16.34
C GLY A 80 -1.88 0.68 -17.52
N LYS A 81 -1.40 1.69 -18.27
CA LYS A 81 -0.43 1.49 -19.37
C LYS A 81 0.89 0.90 -18.88
N THR A 82 1.32 1.26 -17.67
CA THR A 82 2.55 0.74 -17.06
C THR A 82 2.39 -0.71 -16.63
N ILE A 83 1.22 -1.09 -16.11
CA ILE A 83 0.92 -2.43 -15.62
C ILE A 83 0.66 -3.42 -16.77
N GLN A 84 -0.09 -2.99 -17.79
CA GLN A 84 -0.62 -3.86 -18.85
C GLN A 84 0.41 -4.78 -19.54
N PRO A 85 1.67 -4.37 -19.82
CA PRO A 85 2.68 -5.25 -20.41
C PRO A 85 3.07 -6.45 -19.53
N HIS A 86 2.77 -6.40 -18.23
CA HIS A 86 3.07 -7.48 -17.27
C HIS A 86 1.90 -8.41 -17.02
N LEU A 87 0.74 -8.13 -17.62
CA LEU A 87 -0.47 -8.93 -17.53
C LEU A 87 -0.62 -9.84 -18.75
N ASP A 88 -1.27 -10.97 -18.53
CA ASP A 88 -1.68 -11.94 -19.56
C ASP A 88 -3.08 -11.66 -20.15
N ARG A 89 -3.79 -10.70 -19.57
CA ARG A 89 -5.15 -10.28 -19.93
C ARG A 89 -5.32 -8.78 -19.67
N ALA A 90 -6.40 -8.17 -20.12
CA ALA A 90 -6.62 -6.74 -19.91
C ALA A 90 -6.81 -6.44 -18.41
N LEU A 91 -6.35 -5.27 -17.96
CA LEU A 91 -6.45 -4.87 -16.55
C LEU A 91 -7.89 -4.90 -16.02
N ASN A 92 -8.87 -4.56 -16.87
CA ASN A 92 -10.30 -4.58 -16.54
C ASN A 92 -10.92 -6.00 -16.52
N GLU A 93 -10.17 -7.03 -16.94
CA GLU A 93 -10.57 -8.45 -16.83
C GLU A 93 -10.07 -9.08 -15.52
N LEU A 94 -9.27 -8.36 -14.73
CA LEU A 94 -8.93 -8.75 -13.36
C LEU A 94 -10.11 -8.50 -12.42
N SER A 95 -10.10 -9.14 -11.26
CA SER A 95 -11.06 -8.74 -10.22
C SER A 95 -10.79 -7.28 -9.80
N PRO A 96 -11.82 -6.53 -9.37
CA PRO A 96 -11.64 -5.14 -8.95
C PRO A 96 -10.57 -5.02 -7.85
N VAL A 97 -10.52 -5.96 -6.90
CA VAL A 97 -9.50 -5.97 -5.85
C VAL A 97 -8.09 -6.15 -6.40
N GLU A 98 -7.85 -7.12 -7.28
CA GLU A 98 -6.53 -7.33 -7.89
C GLU A 98 -6.09 -6.07 -8.66
N SER A 99 -6.97 -5.52 -9.49
CA SER A 99 -6.67 -4.32 -10.27
C SER A 99 -6.39 -3.10 -9.38
N ALA A 100 -7.17 -2.92 -8.30
CA ALA A 100 -6.99 -1.82 -7.36
C ALA A 100 -5.67 -1.93 -6.59
N VAL A 101 -5.30 -3.14 -6.14
CA VAL A 101 -4.02 -3.39 -5.48
C VAL A 101 -2.87 -3.12 -6.45
N LEU A 102 -2.95 -3.57 -7.71
CA LEU A 102 -1.92 -3.31 -8.70
C LEU A 102 -1.75 -1.81 -8.98
N LEU A 103 -2.84 -1.06 -9.11
CA LEU A 103 -2.80 0.40 -9.28
C LEU A 103 -2.15 1.08 -8.07
N LEU A 104 -2.59 0.75 -6.86
CA LEU A 104 -2.06 1.28 -5.60
C LEU A 104 -0.56 1.02 -5.48
N SER A 105 -0.15 -0.23 -5.62
CA SER A 105 1.25 -0.62 -5.45
C SER A 105 2.15 -0.06 -6.55
N THR A 106 1.66 0.01 -7.80
CA THR A 106 2.41 0.64 -8.90
C THR A 106 2.61 2.13 -8.64
N PHE A 107 1.59 2.83 -8.13
CA PHE A 107 1.72 4.22 -7.73
C PHE A 107 2.81 4.39 -6.66
N GLU A 108 2.82 3.56 -5.61
CA GLU A 108 3.87 3.61 -4.59
C GLU A 108 5.26 3.28 -5.15
N LEU A 109 5.36 2.28 -6.04
CA LEU A 109 6.59 1.91 -6.74
C LEU A 109 7.11 3.01 -7.65
N ILE A 110 6.33 4.04 -7.97
CA ILE A 110 6.79 5.20 -8.74
C ILE A 110 7.11 6.34 -7.78
N HIS A 111 6.15 6.72 -6.93
CA HIS A 111 6.15 7.99 -6.21
C HIS A 111 6.72 7.92 -4.78
N HIS A 112 6.94 6.72 -4.23
CA HIS A 112 7.47 6.53 -2.88
C HIS A 112 8.83 5.79 -2.84
N PRO A 113 9.93 6.40 -3.33
CA PRO A 113 11.25 5.76 -3.34
C PRO A 113 11.83 5.54 -1.93
N GLU A 114 11.30 6.22 -0.93
CA GLU A 114 11.66 6.02 0.48
C GLU A 114 11.07 4.74 1.09
N ILE A 115 10.10 4.11 0.42
CA ILE A 115 9.50 2.85 0.85
C ILE A 115 10.16 1.72 0.05
N PRO A 116 10.86 0.78 0.70
CA PRO A 116 11.49 -0.34 -0.01
C PRO A 116 10.47 -1.12 -0.83
N TYR A 117 10.77 -1.45 -2.10
CA TYR A 117 9.81 -2.10 -2.99
C TYR A 117 9.27 -3.40 -2.39
N ARG A 118 10.12 -4.15 -1.66
CA ARG A 118 9.72 -5.42 -1.01
C ARG A 118 8.66 -5.21 0.07
N ALA A 119 8.69 -4.07 0.76
CA ALA A 119 7.65 -3.74 1.71
C ALA A 119 6.33 -3.44 1.01
N ILE A 120 6.36 -2.71 -0.12
CA ILE A 120 5.16 -2.44 -0.95
C ILE A 120 4.56 -3.77 -1.43
N ILE A 121 5.38 -4.66 -1.99
CA ILE A 121 4.93 -5.98 -2.48
C ILE A 121 4.32 -6.82 -1.35
N ASN A 122 4.97 -6.87 -0.17
CA ASN A 122 4.43 -7.61 0.96
C ASN A 122 3.04 -7.08 1.39
N GLU A 123 2.87 -5.76 1.50
CA GLU A 123 1.58 -5.18 1.85
C GLU A 123 0.53 -5.45 0.76
N ALA A 124 0.91 -5.41 -0.52
CA ALA A 124 0.03 -5.74 -1.64
C ALA A 124 -0.50 -7.18 -1.58
N ILE A 125 0.38 -8.14 -1.24
CA ILE A 125 0.02 -9.54 -1.05
C ILE A 125 -0.97 -9.68 0.10
N GLU A 126 -0.69 -9.05 1.24
CA GLU A 126 -1.56 -9.12 2.41
C GLU A 126 -2.93 -8.52 2.12
N LEU A 127 -2.99 -7.34 1.48
CA LEU A 127 -4.25 -6.74 1.02
C LEU A 127 -5.02 -7.68 0.09
N THR A 128 -4.34 -8.30 -0.87
CA THR A 128 -5.00 -9.23 -1.80
C THR A 128 -5.49 -10.49 -1.10
N ARG A 129 -4.79 -10.98 -0.07
CA ARG A 129 -5.28 -12.10 0.76
C ARG A 129 -6.49 -11.74 1.60
N THR A 130 -6.53 -10.51 2.12
CA THR A 130 -7.62 -10.05 2.99
C THR A 130 -8.89 -9.74 2.20
N TYR A 131 -8.77 -9.10 1.04
CA TYR A 131 -9.91 -8.58 0.29
C TYR A 131 -10.21 -9.33 -1.02
N GLY A 132 -9.25 -10.10 -1.54
CA GLY A 132 -9.34 -10.77 -2.83
C GLY A 132 -9.80 -12.24 -2.76
N GLY A 133 -9.76 -12.91 -3.92
CA GLY A 133 -10.04 -14.34 -4.04
C GLY A 133 -8.91 -15.25 -3.54
N SER A 134 -9.18 -16.55 -3.43
CA SER A 134 -8.33 -17.55 -2.77
C SER A 134 -6.88 -17.62 -3.28
N ASP A 135 -6.63 -17.30 -4.55
CA ASP A 135 -5.31 -17.37 -5.17
C ASP A 135 -4.83 -16.07 -5.84
N GLY A 136 -5.61 -14.97 -5.77
CA GLY A 136 -5.29 -13.71 -6.46
C GLY A 136 -3.97 -13.09 -6.02
N TYR A 137 -3.58 -13.32 -4.76
CA TYR A 137 -2.32 -12.81 -4.20
C TYR A 137 -1.08 -13.36 -4.91
N LYS A 138 -1.13 -14.59 -5.46
CA LYS A 138 0.00 -15.17 -6.22
C LYS A 138 0.19 -14.44 -7.54
N TYR A 139 -0.91 -14.12 -8.21
CA TYR A 139 -0.92 -13.37 -9.46
C TYR A 139 -0.38 -11.96 -9.24
N VAL A 140 -0.93 -11.24 -8.25
CA VAL A 140 -0.48 -9.88 -7.88
C VAL A 140 1.02 -9.87 -7.55
N ASN A 141 1.51 -10.83 -6.77
CA ASN A 141 2.95 -10.93 -6.47
C ASN A 141 3.79 -11.04 -7.76
N GLY A 142 3.43 -11.96 -8.65
CA GLY A 142 4.20 -12.20 -9.89
C GLY A 142 4.23 -10.98 -10.82
N VAL A 143 3.15 -10.21 -10.87
CA VAL A 143 3.09 -8.95 -11.65
C VAL A 143 3.95 -7.87 -10.98
N LEU A 144 3.82 -7.69 -9.67
CA LEU A 144 4.56 -6.66 -8.94
C LEU A 144 6.07 -6.93 -8.88
N ASP A 145 6.51 -8.19 -8.84
CA ASP A 145 7.92 -8.54 -8.93
C ASP A 145 8.54 -8.02 -10.25
N LYS A 146 7.85 -8.19 -11.39
CA LYS A 146 8.31 -7.69 -12.69
C LYS A 146 8.29 -6.16 -12.74
N LEU A 147 7.22 -5.54 -12.24
CA LEU A 147 7.11 -4.08 -12.15
C LEU A 147 8.20 -3.47 -11.27
N ALA A 148 8.53 -4.08 -10.13
CA ALA A 148 9.58 -3.59 -9.25
C ALA A 148 10.96 -3.62 -9.93
N VAL A 149 11.28 -4.65 -10.72
CA VAL A 149 12.52 -4.69 -11.52
C VAL A 149 12.55 -3.54 -12.55
N GLN A 150 11.42 -3.25 -13.19
CA GLN A 150 11.31 -2.16 -14.16
C GLN A 150 11.40 -0.77 -13.50
N LEU A 151 10.68 -0.54 -12.41
CA LEU A 151 10.47 0.77 -11.78
C LEU A 151 11.50 1.12 -10.69
N ARG A 152 12.13 0.10 -10.10
CA ARG A 152 13.15 0.22 -9.05
C ARG A 152 14.40 -0.62 -9.37
N PRO A 153 15.00 -0.50 -10.58
CA PRO A 153 16.09 -1.38 -11.02
C PRO A 153 17.33 -1.32 -10.10
N VAL A 154 17.63 -0.14 -9.54
CA VAL A 154 18.74 0.04 -8.60
C VAL A 154 18.52 -0.74 -7.31
N GLU A 155 17.32 -0.65 -6.72
CA GLU A 155 16.98 -1.38 -5.49
C GLU A 155 16.85 -2.90 -5.77
N ALA A 156 16.34 -3.27 -6.95
CA ALA A 156 16.19 -4.66 -7.36
C ALA A 156 17.54 -5.36 -7.55
N ALA A 157 18.56 -4.63 -8.05
CA ALA A 157 19.93 -5.15 -8.19
C ALA A 157 20.69 -5.27 -6.86
N MET A 158 20.22 -4.63 -5.78
CA MET A 158 20.88 -4.73 -4.49
C MET A 158 20.61 -6.08 -3.80
N PRO A 159 21.66 -6.76 -3.29
CA PRO A 159 21.49 -7.98 -2.51
C PRO A 159 20.65 -7.70 -1.28
N ARG A 160 19.80 -8.67 -0.94
CA ARG A 160 18.88 -8.57 0.20
C ARG A 160 19.70 -8.32 1.47
N GLN A 161 19.56 -7.14 2.08
CA GLN A 161 20.19 -6.89 3.38
C GLN A 161 19.60 -7.86 4.39
N VAL A 162 20.36 -8.90 4.74
CA VAL A 162 20.02 -9.79 5.85
C VAL A 162 20.17 -8.95 7.10
N LYS A 163 19.04 -8.51 7.68
CA LYS A 163 19.05 -7.95 9.03
C LYS A 163 19.52 -9.06 9.96
N HIS A 164 20.80 -9.06 10.31
CA HIS A 164 21.30 -9.79 11.46
C HIS A 164 20.52 -9.24 12.67
N ARG A 165 19.56 -10.03 13.17
CA ARG A 165 19.03 -9.81 14.52
C ARG A 165 20.18 -10.16 15.46
N LEU A 166 20.82 -9.12 16.01
CA LEU A 166 21.65 -9.22 17.21
C LEU A 166 20.74 -9.32 18.43
#